data_AF-A0A3B9MS17-F1
#
_entry.id   AF-A0A3B9MS17-F1
#
_cell.length_a   1.000
_cell.length_b   1.000
_cell.length_c   1.000
_cell.angle_alpha   90.00
_cell.angle_beta   90.00
_cell.angle_gamma   90.00
#
_symmetry.space_group_name_H-M   'P 1'
#
loop_
_entity.id
_entity.type
_entity.pdbx_description
1 polymer ?
#
loop_
_entity_poly.entity_id
_entity_poly.type
_entity_poly.pdbx_seq_one_letter_code
_entity_poly.pdbx_strand_id
1 'polypeptide(L)'
;MKKMRNYVNLILLSVFVMFGALFVKYDNVFAESISENEALSAENGEEEENALSDEHKRLADQILSGIGSDWTEVEKALYIHDYLVTHIVYDDTKTKHGLADAFNGSAVCSGYSKAFRYLGKRAGLNVGNVKSNRMNHEWNYIILDGKLYYIDCTFDDPEYNGSYHAAGWASHTEFLKSLEGFSHYHFYPESWEFDDLELYSEAANDRRYDNAVWNNSYAPVACLGSGRLIAVLQRGKVVTFNVGGNANEIAKIGDYEEKRFGGEDITGNNGLAFKDGRVFVSDYYSIYEVNTGNGSVNAIFTLSDDKKAKGNIYGILFDANGLRYDIQRNESVSSFVESGYADLNGGGSGVSTGQVRAFVQRLYVEILGRQGEESGINDWTNKLINGEQTGAEVARGFIMSTEFTNQGVSNDVYVRKLYRTFFDREADEGGYNGWINQLNSGTSRYNVLRGFTNSEEFGNLCNRFGITRGSLAEGENDPSPAQQPATDESLLRVYSDGVDRAQIVSYVERIYRKILKREPDDGGLNYWVDAIMNGQSADGIKYDPATVIRTGFFRSDEYKAKNRSRDEFISDVYLAFFDRDPDGDGFSYWQQMLASGGYNNDTMIGTGFGHSREFIALLRSYGFRVEE
;
A
#
# COMPACT_ATOMS: atom_id res chain seq x y z
N MET A 1 -24.86 63.05 -62.33
CA MET A 1 -25.22 61.71 -61.79
C MET A 1 -24.10 60.67 -61.92
N LYS A 2 -23.47 60.45 -63.10
CA LYS A 2 -22.37 59.47 -63.25
C LYS A 2 -21.10 59.77 -62.42
N LYS A 3 -20.71 61.05 -62.27
CA LYS A 3 -19.55 61.46 -61.43
C LYS A 3 -19.77 61.27 -59.93
N MET A 4 -21.01 61.37 -59.46
CA MET A 4 -21.36 61.26 -58.03
C MET A 4 -21.41 59.79 -57.57
N ARG A 5 -21.79 58.89 -58.48
CA ARG A 5 -21.81 57.43 -58.26
C ARG A 5 -20.41 56.81 -58.18
N ASN A 6 -19.43 57.38 -58.88
CA ASN A 6 -18.03 56.94 -58.79
C ASN A 6 -17.35 57.40 -57.49
N TYR A 7 -17.69 58.57 -56.95
CA TYR A 7 -17.17 59.02 -55.65
C TYR A 7 -17.75 58.21 -54.48
N VAL A 8 -19.04 57.86 -54.53
CA VAL A 8 -19.68 57.00 -53.51
C VAL A 8 -19.10 55.58 -53.55
N ASN A 9 -18.83 55.02 -54.74
CA ASN A 9 -18.19 53.71 -54.86
C ASN A 9 -16.71 53.73 -54.42
N LEU A 10 -15.96 54.82 -54.63
CA LEU A 10 -14.58 54.92 -54.14
C LEU A 10 -14.54 55.03 -52.60
N ILE A 11 -15.47 55.79 -52.01
CA ILE A 11 -15.59 55.93 -50.55
C ILE A 11 -16.02 54.59 -49.92
N LEU A 12 -17.01 53.90 -50.50
CA LEU A 12 -17.43 52.57 -50.04
C LEU A 12 -16.32 51.52 -50.17
N LEU A 13 -15.53 51.55 -51.24
CA LEU A 13 -14.38 50.64 -51.41
C LEU A 13 -13.25 50.96 -50.42
N SER A 14 -12.97 52.24 -50.14
CA SER A 14 -11.98 52.64 -49.12
C SER A 14 -12.43 52.32 -47.69
N VAL A 15 -13.73 52.40 -47.40
CA VAL A 15 -14.31 52.00 -46.10
C VAL A 15 -14.30 50.48 -45.97
N PHE A 16 -14.59 49.72 -47.03
CA PHE A 16 -14.49 48.25 -47.01
C PHE A 16 -13.05 47.74 -46.87
N VAL A 17 -12.08 48.41 -47.49
CA VAL A 17 -10.64 48.06 -47.33
C VAL A 17 -10.10 48.49 -45.97
N MET A 18 -10.54 49.62 -45.40
CA MET A 18 -10.21 49.99 -44.01
C MET A 18 -10.86 49.07 -42.99
N PHE A 19 -12.14 48.72 -43.12
CA PHE A 19 -12.81 47.79 -42.22
C PHE A 19 -12.32 46.35 -42.39
N GLY A 20 -11.99 45.92 -43.62
CA GLY A 20 -11.37 44.61 -43.87
C GLY A 20 -9.94 44.52 -43.33
N ALA A 21 -9.13 45.59 -43.43
CA ALA A 21 -7.81 45.64 -42.81
C ALA A 21 -7.88 45.81 -41.28
N LEU A 22 -8.90 46.48 -40.73
CA LEU A 22 -9.16 46.49 -39.29
C LEU A 22 -9.69 45.14 -38.80
N PHE A 23 -10.52 44.43 -39.57
CA PHE A 23 -11.00 43.08 -39.24
C PHE A 23 -9.86 42.06 -39.26
N VAL A 24 -9.05 42.01 -40.31
CA VAL A 24 -7.89 41.09 -40.37
C VAL A 24 -6.85 41.42 -39.28
N LYS A 25 -6.70 42.70 -38.92
CA LYS A 25 -5.79 43.12 -37.85
C LYS A 25 -6.38 42.87 -36.45
N TYR A 26 -7.70 42.96 -36.28
CA TYR A 26 -8.37 42.54 -35.05
C TYR A 26 -8.38 41.02 -34.92
N ASP A 27 -8.70 40.27 -35.97
CA ASP A 27 -8.66 38.80 -35.99
C ASP A 27 -7.25 38.29 -35.72
N ASN A 28 -6.20 38.90 -36.30
CA ASN A 28 -4.82 38.51 -36.02
C ASN A 28 -4.37 38.91 -34.61
N VAL A 29 -4.74 40.09 -34.09
CA VAL A 29 -4.40 40.49 -32.71
C VAL A 29 -5.19 39.69 -31.68
N PHE A 30 -6.44 39.34 -31.98
CA PHE A 30 -7.29 38.51 -31.15
C PHE A 30 -6.80 37.06 -31.18
N ALA A 31 -6.46 36.51 -32.36
CA ALA A 31 -5.84 35.19 -32.51
C ALA A 31 -4.45 35.10 -31.86
N GLU A 32 -3.60 36.14 -31.97
CA GLU A 32 -2.33 36.20 -31.25
C GLU A 32 -2.56 36.23 -29.74
N SER A 33 -3.48 37.06 -29.24
CA SER A 33 -3.81 37.12 -27.80
C SER A 33 -4.49 35.86 -27.26
N ILE A 34 -5.23 35.15 -28.12
CA ILE A 34 -5.80 33.83 -27.85
C ILE A 34 -4.66 32.82 -27.77
N SER A 35 -3.78 32.76 -28.77
CA SER A 35 -2.65 31.82 -28.79
C SER A 35 -1.66 32.06 -27.64
N GLU A 36 -1.45 33.31 -27.23
CA GLU A 36 -0.63 33.65 -26.06
C GLU A 36 -1.32 33.22 -24.76
N ASN A 37 -2.65 33.42 -24.63
CA ASN A 37 -3.40 32.95 -23.46
C ASN A 37 -3.53 31.42 -23.39
N GLU A 38 -3.65 30.74 -24.54
CA GLU A 38 -3.61 29.28 -24.64
C GLU A 38 -2.24 28.73 -24.29
N ALA A 39 -1.17 29.36 -24.77
CA ALA A 39 0.19 29.01 -24.40
C ALA A 39 0.41 29.22 -22.89
N LEU A 40 -0.06 30.33 -22.32
CA LEU A 40 0.01 30.59 -20.88
C LEU A 40 -0.85 29.63 -20.05
N SER A 41 -2.04 29.23 -20.52
CA SER A 41 -2.90 28.29 -19.78
C SER A 41 -2.34 26.87 -19.82
N ALA A 42 -1.78 26.46 -20.97
CA ALA A 42 -1.07 25.20 -21.16
C ALA A 42 0.22 25.16 -20.32
N GLU A 43 1.01 26.24 -20.32
CA GLU A 43 2.26 26.37 -19.56
C GLU A 43 1.99 26.32 -18.05
N ASN A 44 0.98 27.07 -17.55
CA ASN A 44 0.57 27.00 -16.14
C ASN A 44 0.03 25.61 -15.73
N GLY A 45 -0.66 24.92 -16.64
CA GLY A 45 -1.15 23.55 -16.41
C GLY A 45 -0.02 22.53 -16.33
N GLU A 46 0.94 22.59 -17.27
CA GLU A 46 2.12 21.73 -17.27
C GLU A 46 3.03 22.01 -16.07
N GLU A 47 3.15 23.26 -15.61
CA GLU A 47 3.91 23.60 -14.40
C GLU A 47 3.34 22.94 -13.14
N GLU A 48 2.02 22.96 -12.93
CA GLU A 48 1.40 22.29 -11.78
C GLU A 48 1.55 20.76 -11.85
N GLU A 49 1.42 20.17 -13.03
CA GLU A 49 1.61 18.73 -13.24
C GLU A 49 3.08 18.31 -12.98
N ASN A 50 4.03 19.14 -13.43
CA ASN A 50 5.46 18.92 -13.18
C ASN A 50 5.83 19.11 -11.71
N ALA A 51 5.12 19.99 -10.98
CA ALA A 51 5.31 20.26 -9.56
C ALA A 51 4.80 19.15 -8.64
N LEU A 52 4.10 18.14 -9.15
CA LEU A 52 3.67 16.98 -8.36
C LEU A 52 4.86 16.19 -7.79
N SER A 53 4.76 15.84 -6.51
CA SER A 53 5.68 14.93 -5.84
C SER A 53 5.62 13.52 -6.43
N ASP A 54 6.66 12.71 -6.19
CA ASP A 54 6.68 11.29 -6.57
C ASP A 54 5.53 10.50 -5.93
N GLU A 55 5.08 10.91 -4.74
CA GLU A 55 3.95 10.30 -4.04
C GLU A 55 2.63 10.59 -4.77
N HIS A 56 2.37 11.83 -5.17
CA HIS A 56 1.20 12.17 -5.97
C HIS A 56 1.18 11.43 -7.32
N LYS A 57 2.35 11.31 -7.97
CA LYS A 57 2.47 10.56 -9.23
C LYS A 57 2.17 9.08 -9.04
N ARG A 58 2.69 8.45 -7.99
CA ARG A 58 2.38 7.05 -7.64
C ARG A 58 0.91 6.86 -7.30
N LEU A 59 0.29 7.79 -6.57
CA LEU A 59 -1.14 7.74 -6.29
C LEU A 59 -1.95 7.78 -7.59
N ALA A 60 -1.61 8.70 -8.50
CA ALA A 60 -2.26 8.76 -9.81
C ALA A 60 -2.07 7.46 -10.62
N ASP A 61 -0.88 6.84 -10.59
CA ASP A 61 -0.62 5.54 -11.22
C ASP A 61 -1.48 4.43 -10.60
N GLN A 62 -1.62 4.43 -9.27
CA GLN A 62 -2.45 3.48 -8.54
C GLN A 62 -3.92 3.63 -8.92
N ILE A 63 -4.44 4.86 -8.99
CA ILE A 63 -5.82 5.12 -9.43
C ILE A 63 -6.03 4.58 -10.85
N LEU A 64 -5.15 4.96 -11.77
CA LEU A 64 -5.27 4.56 -13.19
C LEU A 64 -5.11 3.04 -13.38
N SER A 65 -4.40 2.34 -12.50
CA SER A 65 -4.29 0.88 -12.55
C SER A 65 -5.62 0.14 -12.32
N GLY A 66 -6.61 0.81 -11.72
CA GLY A 66 -7.96 0.27 -11.56
C GLY A 66 -8.81 0.32 -12.83
N ILE A 67 -8.37 1.03 -13.87
CA ILE A 67 -9.06 1.11 -15.17
C ILE A 67 -8.78 -0.17 -15.97
N GLY A 68 -9.84 -0.90 -16.31
CA GLY A 68 -9.75 -2.05 -17.19
C GLY A 68 -9.27 -1.68 -18.60
N SER A 69 -8.43 -2.52 -19.19
CA SER A 69 -7.84 -2.27 -20.52
C SER A 69 -8.87 -2.23 -21.66
N ASP A 70 -10.05 -2.82 -21.44
CA ASP A 70 -11.17 -2.90 -22.39
C ASP A 70 -12.28 -1.86 -22.12
N TRP A 71 -12.10 -1.00 -21.12
CA TRP A 71 -13.12 -0.02 -20.74
C TRP A 71 -13.28 1.07 -21.80
N THR A 72 -14.53 1.44 -22.03
CA THR A 72 -14.95 2.58 -22.85
C THR A 72 -14.56 3.90 -22.20
N GLU A 73 -14.58 4.98 -22.98
CA GLU A 73 -14.30 6.34 -22.48
C GLU A 73 -15.28 6.76 -21.37
N VAL A 74 -16.56 6.38 -21.47
CA VAL A 74 -17.57 6.64 -20.43
C VAL A 74 -17.25 5.92 -19.13
N GLU A 75 -16.86 4.64 -19.20
CA GLU A 75 -16.52 3.85 -18.00
C GLU A 75 -15.28 4.38 -17.30
N LYS A 76 -14.27 4.80 -18.07
CA LYS A 76 -13.07 5.47 -17.56
C LYS A 76 -13.41 6.79 -16.87
N ALA A 77 -14.21 7.64 -17.52
CA ALA A 77 -14.64 8.91 -16.97
C ALA A 77 -15.43 8.73 -15.67
N LEU A 78 -16.34 7.75 -15.62
CA LEU A 78 -17.17 7.45 -14.45
C LEU A 78 -16.32 6.95 -13.28
N TYR A 79 -15.34 6.09 -13.53
CA TYR A 79 -14.42 5.61 -12.50
C TYR A 79 -13.56 6.72 -11.90
N ILE A 80 -13.00 7.60 -12.75
CA ILE A 80 -12.21 8.74 -12.30
C ILE A 80 -13.08 9.71 -11.50
N HIS A 81 -14.28 10.01 -12.01
CA HIS A 81 -15.26 10.84 -11.33
C HIS A 81 -15.56 10.32 -9.91
N ASP A 82 -15.99 9.05 -9.81
CA ASP A 82 -16.39 8.46 -8.54
C ASP A 82 -15.22 8.36 -7.56
N TYR A 83 -14.01 8.09 -8.05
CA TYR A 83 -12.82 8.12 -7.21
C TYR A 83 -12.63 9.51 -6.60
N LEU A 84 -12.66 10.57 -7.40
CA LEU A 84 -12.43 11.93 -6.91
C LEU A 84 -13.51 12.37 -5.92
N VAL A 85 -14.79 12.16 -6.26
CA VAL A 85 -15.92 12.49 -5.38
C VAL A 85 -15.83 11.75 -4.03
N THR A 86 -15.36 10.51 -4.04
CA THR A 86 -15.26 9.70 -2.81
C THR A 86 -13.93 9.84 -2.04
N HIS A 87 -12.95 10.57 -2.57
CA HIS A 87 -11.61 10.68 -1.94
C HIS A 87 -11.13 12.11 -1.71
N ILE A 88 -11.87 13.11 -2.19
CA ILE A 88 -11.60 14.51 -1.94
C ILE A 88 -12.70 15.08 -1.05
N VAL A 89 -12.30 15.88 -0.07
CA VAL A 89 -13.16 16.65 0.83
C VAL A 89 -13.16 18.11 0.38
N TYR A 90 -14.33 18.70 0.24
CA TYR A 90 -14.43 20.07 -0.24
C TYR A 90 -13.82 21.05 0.77
N ASP A 91 -12.92 21.92 0.31
CA ASP A 91 -12.24 22.88 1.18
C ASP A 91 -13.07 24.15 1.38
N ASP A 92 -13.86 24.20 2.45
CA ASP A 92 -14.63 25.40 2.80
C ASP A 92 -13.79 26.60 3.23
N THR A 93 -12.49 26.42 3.51
CA THR A 93 -11.59 27.55 3.73
C THR A 93 -11.26 28.30 2.44
N LYS A 94 -11.53 27.68 1.28
CA LYS A 94 -11.27 28.22 -0.05
C LYS A 94 -9.80 28.60 -0.26
N THR A 95 -8.88 27.75 0.21
CA THR A 95 -7.43 27.96 0.12
C THR A 95 -6.71 26.90 -0.70
N LYS A 96 -7.31 25.72 -0.88
CA LYS A 96 -6.72 24.56 -1.54
C LYS A 96 -7.17 24.44 -2.99
N HIS A 97 -6.44 25.07 -3.91
CA HIS A 97 -6.84 25.23 -5.31
C HIS A 97 -6.10 24.33 -6.30
N GLY A 98 -5.02 23.67 -5.86
CA GLY A 98 -4.08 22.98 -6.74
C GLY A 98 -4.39 21.51 -6.96
N LEU A 99 -3.81 20.96 -8.02
CA LEU A 99 -3.84 19.51 -8.30
C LEU A 99 -3.25 18.68 -7.15
N ALA A 100 -2.17 19.16 -6.52
CA ALA A 100 -1.57 18.52 -5.36
C ALA A 100 -2.52 18.48 -4.16
N ASP A 101 -3.31 19.55 -3.94
CA ASP A 101 -4.27 19.59 -2.83
C ASP A 101 -5.36 18.54 -2.99
N ALA A 102 -5.85 18.37 -4.22
CA ALA A 102 -6.80 17.32 -4.57
C ALA A 102 -6.23 15.92 -4.27
N PHE A 103 -4.97 15.64 -4.62
CA PHE A 103 -4.31 14.37 -4.28
C PHE A 103 -3.99 14.21 -2.79
N ASN A 104 -3.91 15.30 -2.04
CA ASN A 104 -3.87 15.29 -0.58
C ASN A 104 -5.27 15.09 0.05
N GLY A 105 -6.32 14.93 -0.76
CA GLY A 105 -7.67 14.59 -0.34
C GLY A 105 -8.51 15.79 0.09
N SER A 106 -8.13 17.03 -0.23
CA SER A 106 -8.98 18.19 0.06
C SER A 106 -8.70 19.37 -0.85
N ALA A 107 -9.72 19.87 -1.55
CA ALA A 107 -9.59 20.99 -2.48
C ALA A 107 -10.91 21.73 -2.72
N VAL A 108 -10.86 22.89 -3.38
CA VAL A 108 -12.04 23.51 -4.00
C VAL A 108 -12.23 23.06 -5.45
N CYS A 109 -13.24 23.58 -6.13
CA CYS A 109 -13.62 23.24 -7.50
C CYS A 109 -12.46 23.20 -8.51
N SER A 110 -11.51 24.13 -8.42
CA SER A 110 -10.33 24.13 -9.28
C SER A 110 -9.44 22.89 -9.06
N GLY A 111 -9.29 22.40 -7.82
CA GLY A 111 -8.52 21.19 -7.54
C GLY A 111 -9.22 19.92 -8.04
N TYR A 112 -10.54 19.79 -7.85
CA TYR A 112 -11.33 18.67 -8.39
C TYR A 112 -11.22 18.61 -9.91
N SER A 113 -11.46 19.75 -10.58
CA SER A 113 -11.49 19.81 -12.03
C SER A 113 -10.11 19.59 -12.66
N LYS A 114 -9.04 20.10 -12.03
CA LYS A 114 -7.66 19.78 -12.43
C LYS A 114 -7.33 18.29 -12.25
N ALA A 115 -7.74 17.68 -11.14
CA ALA A 115 -7.49 16.26 -10.89
C ALA A 115 -8.23 15.36 -11.90
N PHE A 116 -9.49 15.69 -12.22
CA PHE A 116 -10.25 14.99 -13.25
C PHE A 116 -9.58 15.14 -14.62
N ARG A 117 -9.17 16.35 -15.01
CA ARG A 117 -8.45 16.57 -16.28
C ARG A 117 -7.16 15.77 -16.32
N TYR A 118 -6.33 15.83 -15.28
CA TYR A 118 -5.04 15.16 -15.22
C TYR A 118 -5.19 13.63 -15.35
N LEU A 119 -6.06 13.02 -14.53
CA LEU A 119 -6.32 11.57 -14.60
C LEU A 119 -6.97 11.19 -15.94
N GLY A 120 -7.91 12.00 -16.44
CA GLY A 120 -8.61 11.75 -17.69
C GLY A 120 -7.67 11.77 -18.90
N LYS A 121 -6.80 12.80 -19.02
CA LYS A 121 -5.77 12.86 -20.07
C LYS A 121 -4.84 11.66 -20.01
N ARG A 122 -4.38 11.27 -18.81
CA ARG A 122 -3.54 10.08 -18.62
C ARG A 122 -4.26 8.75 -18.93
N ALA A 123 -5.58 8.71 -18.79
CA ALA A 123 -6.42 7.58 -19.22
C ALA A 123 -6.75 7.57 -20.73
N GLY A 124 -6.25 8.58 -21.47
CA GLY A 124 -6.47 8.75 -22.91
C GLY A 124 -7.81 9.38 -23.27
N LEU A 125 -8.47 10.08 -22.33
CA LEU A 125 -9.72 10.78 -22.58
C LEU A 125 -9.48 12.17 -23.17
N ASN A 126 -10.36 12.58 -24.07
CA ASN A 126 -10.40 13.96 -24.58
C ASN A 126 -11.18 14.84 -23.58
N VAL A 127 -10.47 15.39 -22.60
CA VAL A 127 -11.03 16.18 -21.50
C VAL A 127 -10.26 17.48 -21.29
N GLY A 128 -10.97 18.50 -20.81
CA GLY A 128 -10.38 19.77 -20.39
C GLY A 128 -11.19 20.45 -19.29
N ASN A 129 -10.80 21.68 -18.98
CA ASN A 129 -11.44 22.51 -17.96
C ASN A 129 -12.36 23.55 -18.60
N VAL A 130 -13.46 23.86 -17.90
CA VAL A 130 -14.31 25.02 -18.15
C VAL A 130 -14.36 25.83 -16.87
N LYS A 131 -14.23 27.15 -16.97
CA LYS A 131 -14.40 28.06 -15.84
C LYS A 131 -15.44 29.12 -16.13
N SER A 132 -16.04 29.65 -15.08
CA SER A 132 -16.90 30.82 -15.14
C SER A 132 -16.55 31.79 -14.02
N ASN A 133 -15.92 32.90 -14.38
CA ASN A 133 -15.60 33.99 -13.44
C ASN A 133 -16.87 34.55 -12.78
N ARG A 134 -17.99 34.56 -13.52
CA ARG A 134 -19.29 35.03 -13.03
C ARG A 134 -19.88 34.11 -11.96
N MET A 135 -19.64 32.81 -12.08
CA MET A 135 -20.06 31.82 -11.08
C MET A 135 -19.02 31.63 -9.98
N ASN A 136 -17.79 32.10 -10.19
CA ASN A 136 -16.63 31.77 -9.35
C ASN A 136 -16.49 30.24 -9.19
N HIS A 137 -16.55 29.53 -10.32
CA HIS A 137 -16.60 28.07 -10.35
C HIS A 137 -15.86 27.50 -11.57
N GLU A 138 -15.34 26.28 -11.43
CA GLU A 138 -14.56 25.55 -12.44
C GLU A 138 -14.93 24.07 -12.43
N TRP A 139 -15.10 23.49 -13.62
CA TRP A 139 -15.53 22.11 -13.86
C TRP A 139 -14.87 21.56 -15.14
N ASN A 140 -15.33 20.42 -15.65
CA ASN A 140 -14.74 19.76 -16.81
C ASN A 140 -15.69 19.62 -18.00
N TYR A 141 -15.10 19.51 -19.19
CA TYR A 141 -15.76 18.94 -20.37
C TYR A 141 -15.07 17.65 -20.80
N ILE A 142 -15.80 16.83 -21.55
CA ILE A 142 -15.30 15.65 -22.24
C ILE A 142 -15.88 15.56 -23.65
N ILE A 143 -15.07 15.12 -24.61
CA ILE A 143 -15.52 14.83 -25.98
C ILE A 143 -15.66 13.32 -26.15
N LEU A 144 -16.88 12.87 -26.44
CA LEU A 144 -17.23 11.47 -26.71
C LEU A 144 -17.90 11.38 -28.08
N ASP A 145 -17.42 10.54 -28.99
CA ASP A 145 -17.92 10.44 -30.37
C ASP A 145 -18.01 11.80 -31.10
N GLY A 146 -17.10 12.73 -30.81
CA GLY A 146 -17.12 14.10 -31.35
C GLY A 146 -18.22 15.00 -30.78
N LYS A 147 -18.86 14.61 -29.68
CA LYS A 147 -19.88 15.38 -28.96
C LYS A 147 -19.34 15.81 -27.59
N LEU A 148 -19.69 17.04 -27.20
CA LEU A 148 -19.22 17.64 -25.96
C LEU A 148 -20.24 17.41 -24.85
N TYR A 149 -19.73 16.94 -23.71
CA TYR A 149 -20.49 16.77 -22.47
C TYR A 149 -19.76 17.46 -21.31
N TYR A 150 -20.51 17.84 -20.29
CA TYR A 150 -20.00 18.49 -19.09
C TYR A 150 -19.98 17.52 -17.90
N ILE A 151 -19.01 17.70 -17.01
CA ILE A 151 -18.82 16.92 -15.79
C ILE A 151 -18.45 17.89 -14.67
N ASP A 152 -19.12 17.76 -13.52
CA ASP A 152 -18.79 18.52 -12.31
C ASP A 152 -18.68 17.64 -11.07
N CYS A 153 -17.45 17.21 -10.76
CA CYS A 153 -17.21 16.42 -9.55
C CYS A 153 -17.49 17.20 -8.26
N THR A 154 -17.47 18.54 -8.26
CA THR A 154 -17.71 19.33 -7.06
C THR A 154 -19.19 19.47 -6.75
N PHE A 155 -20.05 19.60 -7.76
CA PHE A 155 -21.51 19.60 -7.57
C PHE A 155 -22.05 18.18 -7.34
N ASP A 156 -21.36 17.16 -7.85
CA ASP A 156 -21.69 15.76 -7.57
C ASP A 156 -21.09 15.24 -6.24
N ASP A 157 -20.25 16.07 -5.59
CA ASP A 157 -19.83 15.87 -4.20
C ASP A 157 -20.94 16.36 -3.25
N PRO A 158 -21.46 15.50 -2.37
CA PRO A 158 -22.54 15.86 -1.44
C PRO A 158 -22.10 16.86 -0.34
N GLU A 159 -20.84 17.22 -0.22
CA GLU A 159 -20.38 18.22 0.77
C GLU A 159 -20.75 19.65 0.40
N TYR A 160 -21.84 20.15 0.98
CA TYR A 160 -22.16 21.58 1.00
C TYR A 160 -22.00 22.15 2.41
N ASN A 161 -21.10 23.15 2.57
CA ASN A 161 -20.97 24.01 3.75
C ASN A 161 -20.31 23.36 4.99
N GLY A 162 -19.17 22.69 4.82
CA GLY A 162 -18.27 22.29 5.91
C GLY A 162 -18.68 21.03 6.66
N SER A 163 -19.55 20.22 6.07
CA SER A 163 -20.19 19.11 6.76
C SER A 163 -20.62 18.02 5.79
N TYR A 164 -19.75 17.01 5.60
CA TYR A 164 -20.00 15.56 5.56
C TYR A 164 -19.46 14.79 4.34
N HIS A 165 -18.27 14.22 4.49
CA HIS A 165 -17.76 13.16 3.62
C HIS A 165 -18.24 11.81 4.15
N ALA A 166 -19.42 11.37 3.69
CA ALA A 166 -19.88 10.01 3.93
C ALA A 166 -19.08 9.06 3.03
N ALA A 167 -18.42 8.06 3.64
CA ALA A 167 -17.62 7.11 2.89
C ALA A 167 -18.40 6.48 1.72
N GLY A 168 -17.99 6.75 0.48
CA GLY A 168 -18.57 6.08 -0.69
C GLY A 168 -19.94 6.62 -1.07
N TRP A 169 -20.24 7.89 -0.79
CA TRP A 169 -21.29 8.62 -1.49
C TRP A 169 -20.72 9.22 -2.78
N ALA A 170 -21.40 9.01 -3.90
CA ALA A 170 -21.19 9.78 -5.12
C ALA A 170 -22.55 10.10 -5.76
N SER A 171 -22.80 11.36 -6.11
CA SER A 171 -23.89 11.73 -7.02
C SER A 171 -23.40 11.65 -8.47
N HIS A 172 -24.33 11.68 -9.42
CA HIS A 172 -24.03 11.75 -10.85
C HIS A 172 -24.98 12.70 -11.58
N THR A 173 -25.49 13.68 -10.84
CA THR A 173 -26.44 14.69 -11.31
C THR A 173 -25.81 15.68 -12.28
N GLU A 174 -24.49 15.84 -12.27
CA GLU A 174 -23.74 16.72 -13.17
C GLU A 174 -22.74 15.93 -14.05
N PHE A 175 -22.77 14.60 -14.00
CA PHE A 175 -21.93 13.73 -14.82
C PHE A 175 -22.50 13.50 -16.24
N LEU A 176 -21.67 13.79 -17.25
CA LEU A 176 -21.95 13.63 -18.69
C LEU A 176 -23.20 14.36 -19.18
N LYS A 177 -23.45 15.57 -18.70
CA LYS A 177 -24.62 16.35 -19.12
C LYS A 177 -24.43 17.06 -20.44
N SER A 178 -25.53 17.16 -21.20
CA SER A 178 -25.63 18.11 -22.30
C SER A 178 -25.62 19.56 -21.80
N LEU A 179 -25.47 20.54 -22.69
CA LEU A 179 -25.58 21.95 -22.33
C LEU A 179 -26.93 22.27 -21.67
N GLU A 180 -28.03 21.71 -22.20
CA GLU A 180 -29.37 21.93 -21.65
C GLU A 180 -29.50 21.33 -20.24
N GLY A 181 -28.99 20.12 -20.03
CA GLY A 181 -29.01 19.45 -18.73
C GLY A 181 -28.17 20.18 -17.69
N PHE A 182 -26.94 20.55 -18.07
CA PHE A 182 -25.94 21.12 -17.17
C PHE A 182 -26.28 22.57 -16.78
N SER A 183 -26.79 23.36 -17.74
CA SER A 183 -27.10 24.78 -17.51
C SER A 183 -28.32 25.04 -16.60
N HIS A 184 -29.00 23.99 -16.16
CA HIS A 184 -30.06 24.10 -15.17
C HIS A 184 -29.55 24.58 -13.81
N TYR A 185 -28.37 24.10 -13.41
CA TYR A 185 -27.69 24.50 -12.17
C TYR A 185 -26.43 25.33 -12.45
N HIS A 186 -25.86 25.22 -13.65
CA HIS A 186 -24.74 26.02 -14.11
C HIS A 186 -25.21 27.22 -14.94
N PHE A 187 -25.51 28.33 -14.28
CA PHE A 187 -26.05 29.51 -14.97
C PHE A 187 -25.02 30.19 -15.87
N TYR A 188 -25.52 31.04 -16.77
CA TYR A 188 -24.70 31.91 -17.63
C TYR A 188 -23.75 31.17 -18.57
N PRO A 189 -24.25 30.27 -19.44
CA PRO A 189 -23.41 29.57 -20.41
C PRO A 189 -22.63 30.51 -21.34
N GLU A 190 -23.11 31.75 -21.52
CA GLU A 190 -22.39 32.79 -22.25
C GLU A 190 -21.09 33.26 -21.58
N SER A 191 -20.89 32.97 -20.28
CA SER A 191 -19.68 33.34 -19.54
C SER A 191 -18.72 32.17 -19.31
N TRP A 192 -18.94 31.04 -19.98
CA TRP A 192 -18.10 29.86 -19.84
C TRP A 192 -16.86 29.97 -20.73
N GLU A 193 -15.70 29.81 -20.12
CA GLU A 193 -14.39 29.91 -20.75
C GLU A 193 -13.77 28.50 -20.76
N PHE A 194 -13.50 27.97 -21.96
CA PHE A 194 -12.87 26.67 -22.17
C PHE A 194 -11.34 26.83 -22.21
N ASP A 195 -10.61 25.82 -21.75
CA ASP A 195 -9.15 25.78 -21.89
C ASP A 195 -8.66 25.47 -23.33
N ASP A 196 -9.54 24.95 -24.18
CA ASP A 196 -9.35 24.77 -25.63
C ASP A 196 -10.37 25.61 -26.41
N LEU A 197 -9.90 26.63 -27.14
CA LEU A 197 -10.74 27.64 -27.77
C LEU A 197 -11.32 27.21 -29.13
N GLU A 198 -10.91 26.06 -29.70
CA GLU A 198 -11.48 25.54 -30.96
C GLU A 198 -12.87 24.91 -30.78
N LEU A 199 -13.34 24.70 -29.55
CA LEU A 199 -14.56 23.95 -29.23
C LEU A 199 -15.88 24.74 -29.33
N TYR A 200 -15.86 26.03 -29.71
CA TYR A 200 -16.96 26.96 -29.39
C TYR A 200 -18.18 27.01 -30.34
N SER A 201 -18.59 25.98 -31.11
CA SER A 201 -19.84 26.20 -31.89
C SER A 201 -20.80 25.06 -32.28
N GLU A 202 -20.51 23.76 -32.13
CA GLU A 202 -21.45 22.75 -32.67
C GLU A 202 -21.85 21.57 -31.76
N ALA A 203 -21.28 21.39 -30.55
CA ALA A 203 -21.16 20.03 -30.00
C ALA A 203 -22.07 19.58 -28.83
N ALA A 204 -22.83 20.44 -28.13
CA ALA A 204 -23.40 20.09 -26.81
C ALA A 204 -24.94 19.91 -26.71
N ASN A 205 -25.63 19.66 -27.82
CA ASN A 205 -27.09 19.39 -27.83
C ASN A 205 -27.45 17.89 -27.73
N ASP A 206 -26.46 16.99 -27.69
CA ASP A 206 -26.74 15.56 -27.56
C ASP A 206 -27.11 15.24 -26.10
N ARG A 207 -28.36 14.84 -25.88
CA ARG A 207 -28.95 14.56 -24.56
C ARG A 207 -28.88 13.09 -24.14
N ARG A 208 -28.05 12.28 -24.83
CA ARG A 208 -27.93 10.82 -24.64
C ARG A 208 -27.79 10.41 -23.17
N TYR A 209 -27.07 11.18 -22.37
CA TYR A 209 -26.74 10.85 -20.98
C TYR A 209 -27.50 11.68 -19.95
N ASP A 210 -28.32 12.67 -20.37
CA ASP A 210 -29.05 13.55 -19.45
C ASP A 210 -29.90 12.77 -18.43
N ASN A 211 -30.45 11.63 -18.85
CA ASN A 211 -31.32 10.75 -18.05
C ASN A 211 -30.72 9.35 -17.84
N ALA A 212 -29.39 9.23 -17.84
CA ALA A 212 -28.74 7.95 -17.63
C ALA A 212 -29.05 7.35 -16.25
N VAL A 213 -28.94 6.02 -16.15
CA VAL A 213 -29.31 5.25 -14.95
C VAL A 213 -28.57 5.73 -13.70
N TRP A 214 -27.29 6.09 -13.83
CA TRP A 214 -26.44 6.55 -12.73
C TRP A 214 -26.98 7.79 -12.02
N ASN A 215 -27.76 8.65 -12.67
CA ASN A 215 -28.38 9.83 -12.04
C ASN A 215 -29.27 9.48 -10.83
N ASN A 216 -29.71 8.23 -10.72
CA ASN A 216 -30.58 7.75 -9.64
C ASN A 216 -29.81 6.95 -8.58
N SER A 217 -28.48 6.97 -8.63
CA SER A 217 -27.59 6.39 -7.64
C SER A 217 -26.99 7.50 -6.77
N TYR A 218 -26.86 7.23 -5.48
CA TYR A 218 -26.17 8.08 -4.51
C TYR A 218 -24.93 7.35 -3.93
N ALA A 219 -24.44 6.38 -4.69
CA ALA A 219 -23.27 5.57 -4.41
C ALA A 219 -22.48 5.43 -5.70
N PRO A 220 -21.19 5.07 -5.63
CA PRO A 220 -20.39 4.78 -6.81
C PRO A 220 -21.05 3.78 -7.75
N VAL A 221 -20.76 3.93 -9.03
CA VAL A 221 -21.15 2.99 -10.09
C VAL A 221 -19.92 2.17 -10.46
N ALA A 222 -20.02 0.85 -10.35
CA ALA A 222 -18.91 -0.03 -10.67
C ALA A 222 -19.01 -0.60 -12.08
N CYS A 223 -17.86 -0.76 -12.73
CA CYS A 223 -17.74 -1.43 -14.03
C CYS A 223 -17.38 -2.91 -13.84
N LEU A 224 -18.17 -3.79 -14.47
CA LEU A 224 -18.04 -5.26 -14.41
C LEU A 224 -17.27 -5.84 -15.60
N GLY A 225 -16.70 -5.00 -16.46
CA GLY A 225 -16.05 -5.36 -17.72
C GLY A 225 -17.01 -5.36 -18.93
N SER A 226 -16.50 -4.99 -20.11
CA SER A 226 -17.20 -5.01 -21.40
C SER A 226 -18.57 -4.28 -21.45
N GLY A 227 -18.66 -3.01 -21.05
CA GLY A 227 -19.86 -2.19 -21.25
C GLY A 227 -20.96 -2.41 -20.20
N ARG A 228 -20.71 -3.23 -19.17
CA ARG A 228 -21.68 -3.61 -18.13
C ARG A 228 -21.36 -2.92 -16.81
N LEU A 229 -22.29 -2.09 -16.36
CA LEU A 229 -22.23 -1.33 -15.12
C LEU A 229 -23.16 -1.92 -14.06
N ILE A 230 -22.87 -1.63 -12.79
CA ILE A 230 -23.73 -1.93 -11.65
C ILE A 230 -23.85 -0.70 -10.75
N ALA A 231 -25.07 -0.44 -10.31
CA ALA A 231 -25.39 0.64 -9.38
C ALA A 231 -26.34 0.13 -8.29
N VAL A 232 -26.33 0.82 -7.15
CA VAL A 232 -27.43 0.72 -6.19
C VAL A 232 -28.31 1.95 -6.34
N LEU A 233 -29.55 1.73 -6.72
CA LEU A 233 -30.56 2.77 -6.82
C LEU A 233 -31.29 2.89 -5.48
N GLN A 234 -32.11 3.93 -5.38
CA GLN A 234 -33.01 4.14 -4.26
C GLN A 234 -33.77 2.86 -3.85
N ARG A 235 -34.00 2.71 -2.55
CA ARG A 235 -34.66 1.56 -1.92
C ARG A 235 -33.90 0.23 -2.04
N GLY A 236 -32.56 0.30 -2.13
CA GLY A 236 -31.68 -0.87 -2.11
C GLY A 236 -31.75 -1.73 -3.36
N LYS A 237 -32.22 -1.17 -4.47
CA LYS A 237 -32.30 -1.90 -5.74
C LYS A 237 -30.93 -1.96 -6.38
N VAL A 238 -30.36 -3.16 -6.43
CA VAL A 238 -29.12 -3.40 -7.14
C VAL A 238 -29.44 -3.72 -8.59
N VAL A 239 -28.95 -2.89 -9.49
CA VAL A 239 -29.25 -3.00 -10.92
C VAL A 239 -27.98 -3.19 -11.73
N THR A 240 -28.06 -3.98 -12.79
CA THR A 240 -27.04 -3.99 -13.84
C THR A 240 -27.59 -3.32 -15.10
N PHE A 241 -26.74 -2.59 -15.81
CA PHE A 241 -27.14 -1.84 -16.99
C PHE A 241 -25.95 -1.63 -17.92
N ASN A 242 -26.24 -1.28 -19.18
CA ASN A 242 -25.21 -0.80 -20.11
C ASN A 242 -25.29 0.73 -20.18
N VAL A 243 -24.20 1.37 -20.60
CA VAL A 243 -24.13 2.83 -20.80
C VAL A 243 -25.33 3.33 -21.63
N GLY A 244 -26.16 4.20 -21.04
CA GLY A 244 -27.37 4.77 -21.67
C GLY A 244 -28.55 3.79 -21.88
N GLY A 245 -28.45 2.55 -21.39
CA GLY A 245 -29.50 1.52 -21.52
C GLY A 245 -30.44 1.43 -20.32
N ASN A 246 -31.48 0.60 -20.44
CA ASN A 246 -32.39 0.31 -19.33
C ASN A 246 -31.70 -0.51 -18.23
N ALA A 247 -32.05 -0.20 -16.98
CA ALA A 247 -31.58 -0.93 -15.81
C ALA A 247 -32.35 -2.25 -15.61
N ASN A 248 -31.62 -3.33 -15.34
CA ASN A 248 -32.17 -4.62 -14.93
C ASN A 248 -31.88 -4.84 -13.45
N GLU A 249 -32.93 -4.90 -12.64
CA GLU A 249 -32.82 -5.25 -11.22
C GLU A 249 -32.35 -6.71 -11.08
N ILE A 250 -31.25 -6.92 -10.36
CA ILE A 250 -30.66 -8.25 -10.12
C ILE A 250 -30.78 -8.68 -8.67
N ALA A 251 -30.89 -7.72 -7.75
CA ALA A 251 -31.09 -7.98 -6.34
C ALA A 251 -31.76 -6.78 -5.66
N LYS A 252 -32.33 -7.03 -4.48
CA LYS A 252 -32.84 -6.00 -3.61
C LYS A 252 -32.30 -6.23 -2.20
N ILE A 253 -31.61 -5.24 -1.67
CA ILE A 253 -31.07 -5.25 -0.31
C ILE A 253 -31.95 -4.37 0.57
N GLY A 254 -32.72 -5.00 1.45
CA GLY A 254 -33.62 -4.33 2.40
C GLY A 254 -34.88 -3.69 1.80
N ASP A 255 -35.78 -3.31 2.69
CA ASP A 255 -37.01 -2.56 2.42
C ASP A 255 -37.04 -1.34 3.34
N TYR A 256 -36.57 -0.18 2.84
CA TYR A 256 -36.48 1.03 3.66
C TYR A 256 -37.65 1.99 3.40
N GLU A 257 -38.10 2.65 4.46
CA GLU A 257 -39.00 3.79 4.37
C GLU A 257 -38.24 5.06 3.97
N GLU A 258 -38.76 5.80 3.00
CA GLU A 258 -38.28 7.12 2.61
C GLU A 258 -38.55 8.12 3.76
N LYS A 259 -37.51 8.54 4.47
CA LYS A 259 -37.57 9.75 5.31
C LYS A 259 -36.87 10.92 4.62
N ARG A 260 -37.64 11.99 4.48
CA ARG A 260 -37.20 13.30 4.02
C ARG A 260 -36.70 14.11 5.20
N PHE A 261 -35.51 14.68 5.07
CA PHE A 261 -35.01 15.71 5.98
C PHE A 261 -34.74 16.98 5.16
N GLY A 262 -35.37 18.09 5.54
CA GLY A 262 -35.07 19.40 4.95
C GLY A 262 -35.44 19.64 3.48
N GLY A 263 -36.00 18.65 2.77
CA GLY A 263 -36.27 18.72 1.33
C GLY A 263 -35.36 17.82 0.49
N GLU A 264 -34.37 17.18 1.11
CA GLU A 264 -33.50 16.18 0.48
C GLU A 264 -33.86 14.77 1.00
N ASP A 265 -33.81 13.79 0.10
CA ASP A 265 -34.10 12.38 0.40
C ASP A 265 -32.85 11.73 1.03
N ILE A 266 -32.65 11.90 2.33
CA ILE A 266 -31.45 11.47 3.07
C ILE A 266 -31.57 10.03 3.61
N THR A 267 -32.43 9.21 3.03
CA THR A 267 -32.59 7.78 3.41
C THR A 267 -32.35 6.84 2.25
N GLY A 268 -31.40 7.21 1.40
CA GLY A 268 -30.90 6.38 0.32
C GLY A 268 -29.88 5.32 0.76
N ASN A 269 -29.79 4.96 2.05
CA ASN A 269 -28.65 4.23 2.63
C ASN A 269 -28.40 2.87 1.95
N ASN A 270 -27.59 2.89 0.91
CA ASN A 270 -26.88 1.75 0.41
C ASN A 270 -25.59 2.29 -0.22
N GLY A 271 -24.45 1.99 0.39
CA GLY A 271 -23.17 2.22 -0.28
C GLY A 271 -22.93 1.13 -1.30
N LEU A 272 -22.14 1.43 -2.32
CA LEU A 272 -21.58 0.46 -3.25
C LEU A 272 -20.06 0.60 -3.21
N ALA A 273 -19.39 -0.53 -3.02
CA ALA A 273 -17.95 -0.62 -3.19
C ALA A 273 -17.59 -1.75 -4.14
N PHE A 274 -16.51 -1.58 -4.87
CA PHE A 274 -16.03 -2.56 -5.84
C PHE A 274 -14.52 -2.71 -5.74
N LYS A 275 -14.06 -3.96 -5.76
CA LYS A 275 -12.63 -4.29 -5.78
C LYS A 275 -12.43 -5.69 -6.34
N ASP A 276 -11.45 -5.84 -7.23
CA ASP A 276 -11.03 -7.14 -7.79
C ASP A 276 -12.19 -7.96 -8.38
N GLY A 277 -13.14 -7.31 -9.06
CA GLY A 277 -14.30 -7.97 -9.68
C GLY A 277 -15.44 -8.30 -8.71
N ARG A 278 -15.30 -8.01 -7.42
CA ARG A 278 -16.31 -8.23 -6.37
C ARG A 278 -17.09 -6.96 -6.10
N VAL A 279 -18.41 -7.10 -5.95
CA VAL A 279 -19.34 -5.99 -5.69
C VAL A 279 -19.90 -6.12 -4.29
N PHE A 280 -19.80 -5.05 -3.53
CA PHE A 280 -20.29 -4.95 -2.16
C PHE A 280 -21.34 -3.86 -2.08
N VAL A 281 -22.40 -4.15 -1.35
CA VAL A 281 -23.53 -3.23 -1.15
C VAL A 281 -23.94 -3.26 0.32
N SER A 282 -24.42 -2.17 0.89
CA SER A 282 -24.82 -2.14 2.31
C SER A 282 -26.31 -1.87 2.51
N ASP A 283 -26.91 -2.48 3.53
CA ASP A 283 -28.14 -1.96 4.15
C ASP A 283 -27.81 -1.09 5.38
N TYR A 284 -28.82 -0.75 6.19
CA TYR A 284 -28.63 0.00 7.43
C TYR A 284 -27.69 -0.64 8.45
N TYR A 285 -27.51 -1.95 8.42
CA TYR A 285 -26.81 -2.70 9.47
C TYR A 285 -25.83 -3.73 8.95
N SER A 286 -25.83 -4.04 7.66
CA SER A 286 -25.10 -5.15 7.07
C SER A 286 -24.51 -4.76 5.73
N ILE A 287 -23.43 -5.43 5.37
CA ILE A 287 -22.82 -5.36 4.05
C ILE A 287 -22.95 -6.74 3.42
N TYR A 288 -23.27 -6.73 2.14
CA TYR A 288 -23.53 -7.89 1.32
C TYR A 288 -22.56 -7.91 0.14
N GLU A 289 -22.08 -9.09 -0.21
CA GLU A 289 -21.47 -9.33 -1.51
C GLU A 289 -22.55 -9.75 -2.51
N VAL A 290 -22.52 -9.15 -3.70
CA VAL A 290 -23.46 -9.43 -4.79
C VAL A 290 -22.79 -10.32 -5.83
N ASN A 291 -23.36 -11.48 -6.09
CA ASN A 291 -22.99 -12.28 -7.25
C ASN A 291 -23.66 -11.72 -8.51
N THR A 292 -22.90 -11.06 -9.37
CA THR A 292 -23.41 -10.37 -10.56
C THR A 292 -23.79 -11.31 -11.71
N GLY A 293 -23.54 -12.61 -11.58
CA GLY A 293 -23.92 -13.63 -12.57
C GLY A 293 -25.32 -14.19 -12.35
N ASN A 294 -25.76 -14.31 -11.09
CA ASN A 294 -27.06 -14.90 -10.74
C ASN A 294 -27.93 -14.03 -9.82
N GLY A 295 -27.43 -12.87 -9.39
CA GLY A 295 -28.14 -11.94 -8.50
C GLY A 295 -28.19 -12.35 -7.02
N SER A 296 -27.51 -13.45 -6.62
CA SER A 296 -27.52 -13.86 -5.21
C SER A 296 -26.75 -12.87 -4.35
N VAL A 297 -27.32 -12.52 -3.20
CA VAL A 297 -26.69 -11.64 -2.20
C VAL A 297 -26.29 -12.44 -0.96
N ASN A 298 -25.08 -12.23 -0.47
CA ASN A 298 -24.57 -12.89 0.73
C ASN A 298 -24.14 -11.86 1.76
N ALA A 299 -24.71 -11.89 2.96
CA ALA A 299 -24.27 -11.02 4.04
C ALA A 299 -22.87 -11.43 4.49
N ILE A 300 -21.92 -10.50 4.41
CA ILE A 300 -20.52 -10.73 4.80
C ILE A 300 -20.18 -10.05 6.12
N PHE A 301 -20.93 -8.99 6.47
CA PHE A 301 -20.73 -8.22 7.68
C PHE A 301 -22.06 -7.72 8.21
N THR A 302 -22.23 -7.69 9.53
CA THR A 302 -23.37 -7.09 10.22
C THR A 302 -22.87 -6.38 11.47
N LEU A 303 -23.34 -5.15 11.68
CA LEU A 303 -23.10 -4.37 12.89
C LEU A 303 -23.53 -5.16 14.14
N SER A 304 -22.69 -5.12 15.17
CA SER A 304 -23.05 -5.59 16.51
C SER A 304 -24.13 -4.71 17.13
N ASP A 305 -24.81 -5.20 18.15
CA ASP A 305 -25.95 -4.48 18.74
C ASP A 305 -25.56 -3.12 19.36
N ASP A 306 -24.34 -3.00 19.89
CA ASP A 306 -23.79 -1.72 20.38
C ASP A 306 -23.57 -0.71 19.25
N LYS A 307 -23.20 -1.17 18.06
CA LYS A 307 -23.01 -0.35 16.86
C LYS A 307 -24.35 0.05 16.25
N LYS A 308 -25.31 -0.88 16.18
CA LYS A 308 -26.69 -0.58 15.76
C LYS A 308 -27.36 0.46 16.66
N ALA A 309 -27.09 0.44 17.96
CA ALA A 309 -27.62 1.43 18.90
C ALA A 309 -27.09 2.86 18.64
N LYS A 310 -25.96 2.99 17.96
CA LYS A 310 -25.35 4.28 17.63
C LYS A 310 -25.90 4.88 16.34
N GLY A 311 -26.37 4.07 15.41
CA GLY A 311 -26.82 4.54 14.11
C GLY A 311 -26.89 3.45 13.05
N ASN A 312 -27.00 3.88 11.81
CA ASN A 312 -27.03 3.02 10.63
C ASN A 312 -25.72 3.16 9.84
N ILE A 313 -25.35 2.12 9.09
CA ILE A 313 -24.35 2.20 8.04
C ILE A 313 -24.77 3.28 7.04
N TYR A 314 -23.83 4.16 6.75
CA TYR A 314 -23.98 5.30 5.87
C TYR A 314 -22.79 5.34 4.91
N GLY A 315 -22.88 4.50 3.88
CA GLY A 315 -21.87 4.38 2.84
C GLY A 315 -20.76 3.36 3.16
N ILE A 316 -20.10 2.88 2.11
CA ILE A 316 -18.96 1.95 2.15
C ILE A 316 -17.96 2.30 1.06
N LEU A 317 -16.66 2.19 1.33
CA LEU A 317 -15.59 2.39 0.35
C LEU A 317 -14.39 1.51 0.66
N PHE A 318 -13.58 1.20 -0.36
CA PHE A 318 -12.28 0.59 -0.13
C PHE A 318 -11.20 1.65 0.05
N ASP A 319 -10.43 1.54 1.12
CA ASP A 319 -9.18 2.28 1.31
C ASP A 319 -8.00 1.31 1.50
N ALA A 320 -6.85 1.84 1.93
CA ALA A 320 -5.64 1.06 2.18
C ALA A 320 -5.80 -0.03 3.26
N ASN A 321 -6.77 0.11 4.17
CA ASN A 321 -7.00 -0.80 5.30
C ASN A 321 -8.11 -1.82 5.03
N GLY A 322 -8.98 -1.61 4.05
CA GLY A 322 -10.02 -2.57 3.66
C GLY A 322 -11.34 -1.90 3.26
N LEU A 323 -12.44 -2.65 3.35
CA LEU A 323 -13.78 -2.10 3.11
C LEU A 323 -14.23 -1.32 4.35
N ARG A 324 -14.09 0.00 4.30
CA ARG A 324 -14.57 0.92 5.32
C ARG A 324 -16.09 1.04 5.25
N TYR A 325 -16.73 1.21 6.41
CA TYR A 325 -18.12 1.65 6.56
C TYR A 325 -18.18 2.78 7.59
N ASP A 326 -19.15 3.68 7.43
CA ASP A 326 -19.40 4.77 8.37
C ASP A 326 -20.75 4.59 9.07
N ILE A 327 -20.85 5.02 10.34
CA ILE A 327 -22.10 4.97 11.14
C ILE A 327 -22.57 6.40 11.43
N GLN A 328 -23.84 6.67 11.11
CA GLN A 328 -24.49 7.95 11.33
C GLN A 328 -25.80 7.79 12.12
N ARG A 329 -26.15 8.77 12.97
CA ARG A 329 -27.41 8.72 13.73
C ARG A 329 -28.61 9.03 12.83
N ASN A 330 -29.72 8.34 13.11
CA ASN A 330 -30.99 8.50 12.41
C ASN A 330 -31.70 9.85 12.65
N GLU A 331 -31.18 10.68 13.55
CA GLU A 331 -31.85 11.89 14.05
C GLU A 331 -31.25 13.20 13.51
N SER A 332 -30.04 13.16 12.95
CA SER A 332 -29.40 14.31 12.29
C SER A 332 -28.30 13.89 11.32
N VAL A 333 -28.41 14.39 10.09
CA VAL A 333 -27.38 14.31 9.03
C VAL A 333 -26.04 14.89 9.49
N SER A 334 -26.06 15.77 10.49
CA SER A 334 -24.86 16.40 11.02
C SER A 334 -24.18 15.63 12.17
N SER A 335 -24.47 14.33 12.35
CA SER A 335 -23.88 13.52 13.44
C SER A 335 -23.25 12.21 12.99
N PHE A 336 -22.06 12.32 12.40
CA PHE A 336 -21.08 11.23 12.27
C PHE A 336 -20.81 10.69 13.66
N VAL A 337 -20.91 9.37 13.79
CA VAL A 337 -20.67 8.72 15.08
C VAL A 337 -19.30 8.06 15.08
N GLU A 338 -19.03 7.23 14.09
CA GLU A 338 -17.79 6.46 13.99
C GLU A 338 -17.68 5.77 12.63
N SER A 339 -16.47 5.36 12.26
CA SER A 339 -16.20 4.46 11.13
C SER A 339 -15.71 3.09 11.63
N GLY A 340 -15.75 2.11 10.75
CA GLY A 340 -15.18 0.78 10.97
C GLY A 340 -14.83 0.09 9.64
N TYR A 341 -14.37 -1.15 9.71
CA TYR A 341 -14.02 -1.95 8.54
C TYR A 341 -14.78 -3.28 8.56
N ALA A 342 -15.39 -3.61 7.42
CA ALA A 342 -16.11 -4.85 7.22
C ALA A 342 -15.15 -6.01 6.99
N ASP A 343 -15.36 -7.14 7.68
CA ASP A 343 -14.71 -8.39 7.33
C ASP A 343 -15.41 -9.02 6.11
N LEU A 344 -14.67 -9.28 5.04
CA LEU A 344 -15.21 -9.75 3.77
C LEU A 344 -15.29 -11.28 3.63
N ASN A 345 -15.09 -12.02 4.73
CA ASN A 345 -14.89 -13.47 4.71
C ASN A 345 -15.98 -14.26 5.44
N GLY A 346 -17.07 -13.59 5.84
CA GLY A 346 -18.32 -14.21 6.23
C GLY A 346 -18.27 -14.93 7.58
N GLY A 347 -18.82 -14.27 8.59
CA GLY A 347 -19.08 -14.90 9.90
C GLY A 347 -19.16 -13.86 10.99
N GLY A 348 -20.31 -13.79 11.67
CA GLY A 348 -20.53 -12.85 12.75
C GLY A 348 -19.40 -12.84 13.79
N SER A 349 -19.09 -11.62 14.26
CA SER A 349 -18.20 -11.36 15.40
C SER A 349 -16.73 -11.70 15.16
N GLY A 350 -16.00 -10.96 14.32
CA GLY A 350 -14.53 -11.09 14.31
C GLY A 350 -13.83 -10.48 13.10
N VAL A 351 -12.79 -9.69 13.37
CA VAL A 351 -11.49 -9.70 12.67
C VAL A 351 -11.47 -9.90 11.14
N SER A 352 -11.24 -8.83 10.34
CA SER A 352 -11.12 -8.93 8.88
C SER A 352 -9.99 -9.86 8.42
N THR A 353 -10.29 -10.95 7.69
CA THR A 353 -9.23 -11.84 7.15
C THR A 353 -8.24 -11.05 6.29
N GLY A 354 -8.70 -10.01 5.59
CA GLY A 354 -7.81 -9.11 4.83
C GLY A 354 -6.85 -8.33 5.72
N GLN A 355 -7.31 -7.84 6.87
CA GLN A 355 -6.47 -7.17 7.87
C GLN A 355 -5.49 -8.15 8.53
N VAL A 356 -5.93 -9.37 8.85
CA VAL A 356 -5.05 -10.42 9.38
C VAL A 356 -3.99 -10.81 8.35
N ARG A 357 -4.37 -10.97 7.08
CA ARG A 357 -3.43 -11.20 5.97
C ARG A 357 -2.42 -10.07 5.85
N ALA A 358 -2.86 -8.82 5.96
CA ALA A 358 -1.98 -7.66 5.92
C ALA A 358 -0.99 -7.65 7.10
N PHE A 359 -1.44 -8.02 8.31
CA PHE A 359 -0.54 -8.21 9.45
C PHE A 359 0.48 -9.33 9.18
N VAL A 360 0.05 -10.48 8.68
CA VAL A 360 0.96 -11.60 8.35
C VAL A 360 1.96 -11.19 7.26
N GLN A 361 1.49 -10.51 6.21
CA GLN A 361 2.31 -10.00 5.12
C GLN A 361 3.34 -8.98 5.62
N ARG A 362 2.96 -8.12 6.57
CA ARG A 362 3.86 -7.19 7.25
C ARG A 362 4.97 -7.93 7.99
N LEU A 363 4.68 -9.05 8.65
CA LEU A 363 5.73 -9.88 9.27
C LEU A 363 6.70 -10.42 8.21
N TYR A 364 6.22 -10.94 7.08
CA TYR A 364 7.09 -11.37 5.98
C TYR A 364 7.96 -10.23 5.43
N VAL A 365 7.41 -9.03 5.24
CA VAL A 365 8.15 -7.90 4.67
C VAL A 365 9.14 -7.30 5.66
N GLU A 366 8.67 -6.91 6.84
CA GLU A 366 9.49 -6.15 7.80
C GLU A 366 10.49 -7.05 8.55
N ILE A 367 10.09 -8.28 8.87
CA ILE A 367 10.96 -9.26 9.54
C ILE A 367 11.78 -10.00 8.49
N LEU A 368 11.12 -10.68 7.54
CA LEU A 368 11.78 -11.60 6.61
C LEU A 368 12.36 -10.94 5.33
N GLY A 369 12.02 -9.68 5.05
CA GLY A 369 12.57 -8.95 3.90
C GLY A 369 12.06 -9.46 2.54
N ARG A 370 10.95 -10.21 2.52
CA ARG A 370 10.36 -10.77 1.29
C ARG A 370 8.84 -10.77 1.35
N GLN A 371 8.22 -11.02 0.20
CA GLN A 371 6.79 -11.28 0.14
C GLN A 371 6.50 -12.68 0.70
N GLY A 372 5.39 -12.82 1.43
CA GLY A 372 4.91 -14.11 1.88
C GLY A 372 4.36 -14.93 0.72
N GLU A 373 4.61 -16.23 0.74
CA GLU A 373 3.95 -17.16 -0.15
C GLU A 373 2.47 -17.34 0.24
N GLU A 374 1.60 -17.52 -0.75
CA GLU A 374 0.14 -17.54 -0.53
C GLU A 374 -0.29 -18.63 0.48
N SER A 375 0.33 -19.81 0.44
CA SER A 375 0.06 -20.89 1.39
C SER A 375 0.45 -20.55 2.83
N GLY A 376 1.59 -19.87 3.02
CA GLY A 376 2.07 -19.45 4.33
C GLY A 376 1.24 -18.31 4.90
N ILE A 377 0.87 -17.34 4.05
CA ILE A 377 -0.05 -16.26 4.42
C ILE A 377 -1.39 -16.86 4.86
N ASN A 378 -1.96 -17.79 4.10
CA ASN A 378 -3.22 -18.45 4.43
C ASN A 378 -3.15 -19.19 5.78
N ASP A 379 -2.09 -19.96 6.02
CA ASP A 379 -1.92 -20.74 7.25
C ASP A 379 -1.85 -19.86 8.50
N TRP A 380 -0.97 -18.85 8.51
CA TRP A 380 -0.84 -17.92 9.64
C TRP A 380 -2.11 -17.09 9.86
N THR A 381 -2.75 -16.69 8.77
CA THR A 381 -4.00 -15.93 8.80
C THR A 381 -5.10 -16.75 9.47
N ASN A 382 -5.27 -18.01 9.08
CA ASN A 382 -6.29 -18.88 9.67
C ASN A 382 -6.04 -19.15 11.15
N LYS A 383 -4.78 -19.34 11.56
CA LYS A 383 -4.42 -19.50 12.98
C LYS A 383 -4.78 -18.30 13.83
N LEU A 384 -4.60 -17.08 13.30
CA LEU A 384 -4.97 -15.84 13.98
C LEU A 384 -6.49 -15.64 14.05
N ILE A 385 -7.20 -15.94 12.97
CA ILE A 385 -8.67 -15.82 12.91
C ILE A 385 -9.35 -16.84 13.83
N ASN A 386 -8.89 -18.08 13.83
CA ASN A 386 -9.44 -19.16 14.65
C ASN A 386 -9.05 -19.03 16.14
N GLY A 387 -8.22 -18.05 16.49
CA GLY A 387 -7.69 -17.89 17.85
C GLY A 387 -6.76 -19.02 18.29
N GLU A 388 -6.23 -19.79 17.35
CA GLU A 388 -5.24 -20.85 17.61
C GLU A 388 -3.89 -20.26 18.02
N GLN A 389 -3.57 -19.06 17.52
CA GLN A 389 -2.45 -18.24 17.97
C GLN A 389 -2.82 -16.77 18.09
N THR A 390 -2.12 -16.07 18.98
CA THR A 390 -2.19 -14.63 19.19
C THR A 390 -1.14 -13.89 18.36
N GLY A 391 -1.31 -12.57 18.19
CA GLY A 391 -0.35 -11.72 17.50
C GLY A 391 1.06 -11.81 18.06
N ALA A 392 1.20 -11.90 19.39
CA ALA A 392 2.46 -12.09 20.08
C ALA A 392 3.11 -13.45 19.78
N GLU A 393 2.33 -14.52 19.68
CA GLU A 393 2.83 -15.87 19.35
C GLU A 393 3.26 -15.98 17.89
N VAL A 394 2.50 -15.38 16.97
CA VAL A 394 2.89 -15.33 15.55
C VAL A 394 4.13 -14.45 15.37
N ALA A 395 4.20 -13.28 16.02
CA ALA A 395 5.40 -12.43 16.04
C ALA A 395 6.63 -13.20 16.54
N ARG A 396 6.49 -13.97 17.63
CA ARG A 396 7.53 -14.89 18.13
C ARG A 396 7.90 -15.93 17.08
N GLY A 397 6.92 -16.55 16.41
CA GLY A 397 7.16 -17.54 15.36
C GLY A 397 8.04 -17.00 14.22
N PHE A 398 7.80 -15.76 13.76
CA PHE A 398 8.62 -15.11 12.74
C PHE A 398 10.00 -14.72 13.26
N ILE A 399 10.08 -14.05 14.42
CA ILE A 399 11.36 -13.60 15.01
C ILE A 399 12.24 -14.76 15.48
N MET A 400 11.67 -15.90 15.84
CA MET A 400 12.41 -17.10 16.22
C MET A 400 12.51 -18.11 15.08
N SER A 401 12.01 -17.79 13.88
CA SER A 401 12.11 -18.68 12.73
C SER A 401 13.58 -18.86 12.32
N THR A 402 13.90 -20.03 11.79
CA THR A 402 15.20 -20.26 11.13
C THR A 402 15.46 -19.23 10.05
N GLU A 403 14.42 -18.79 9.35
CA GLU A 403 14.53 -17.80 8.28
C GLU A 403 14.98 -16.42 8.78
N PHE A 404 14.35 -15.89 9.84
CA PHE A 404 14.78 -14.61 10.41
C PHE A 404 16.13 -14.71 11.11
N THR A 405 16.36 -15.81 11.85
CA THR A 405 17.62 -16.01 12.55
C THR A 405 18.81 -16.14 11.59
N ASN A 406 18.61 -16.73 10.41
CA ASN A 406 19.61 -16.77 9.33
C ASN A 406 19.89 -15.39 8.70
N GLN A 407 19.06 -14.36 8.91
CA GLN A 407 19.42 -13.02 8.45
C GLN A 407 20.60 -12.41 9.22
N GLY A 408 20.96 -12.97 10.38
CA GLY A 408 22.14 -12.52 11.14
C GLY A 408 22.10 -11.04 11.55
N VAL A 409 20.89 -10.46 11.69
CA VAL A 409 20.74 -9.01 11.91
C VAL A 409 21.43 -8.55 13.20
N SER A 410 22.13 -7.41 13.15
CA SER A 410 22.77 -6.78 14.32
C SER A 410 21.73 -6.32 15.35
N ASN A 411 22.15 -5.95 16.56
CA ASN A 411 21.23 -5.42 17.57
C ASN A 411 20.53 -4.13 17.11
N ASP A 412 21.23 -3.26 16.37
CA ASP A 412 20.66 -2.06 15.74
C ASP A 412 19.53 -2.45 14.77
N VAL A 413 19.83 -3.33 13.81
CA VAL A 413 18.87 -3.74 12.77
C VAL A 413 17.69 -4.49 13.39
N TYR A 414 17.94 -5.33 14.40
CA TYR A 414 16.91 -6.03 15.16
C TYR A 414 15.92 -5.04 15.78
N VAL A 415 16.40 -4.08 16.56
CA VAL A 415 15.54 -3.09 17.23
C VAL A 415 14.75 -2.27 16.20
N ARG A 416 15.39 -1.80 15.12
CA ARG A 416 14.68 -1.04 14.07
C ARG A 416 13.59 -1.86 13.39
N LYS A 417 13.84 -3.13 13.08
CA LYS A 417 12.81 -4.03 12.55
C LYS A 417 11.66 -4.21 13.53
N LEU A 418 11.91 -4.30 14.84
CA LEU A 418 10.83 -4.40 15.83
C LEU A 418 9.95 -3.14 15.85
N TYR A 419 10.55 -1.95 15.79
CA TYR A 419 9.82 -0.68 15.71
C TYR A 419 8.93 -0.62 14.46
N ARG A 420 9.51 -0.90 13.29
CA ARG A 420 8.75 -0.92 12.03
C ARG A 420 7.65 -1.96 12.06
N THR A 421 7.95 -3.18 12.50
CA THR A 421 6.99 -4.28 12.46
C THR A 421 5.88 -4.11 13.49
N PHE A 422 6.19 -3.73 14.73
CA PHE A 422 5.23 -3.80 15.83
C PHE A 422 4.61 -2.47 16.23
N PHE A 423 5.22 -1.34 15.84
CA PHE A 423 4.73 0.00 16.19
C PHE A 423 4.41 0.87 14.98
N ASP A 424 4.72 0.44 13.75
CA ASP A 424 4.40 1.19 12.52
C ASP A 424 5.10 2.54 12.40
N ARG A 425 6.32 2.60 12.94
CA ARG A 425 7.17 3.81 12.89
C ARG A 425 8.65 3.45 13.01
N GLU A 426 9.49 4.44 12.71
CA GLU A 426 10.92 4.39 13.05
C GLU A 426 11.14 4.53 14.56
N ALA A 427 12.29 4.01 15.02
CA ALA A 427 12.70 4.14 16.40
C ALA A 427 13.03 5.60 16.74
N ASP A 428 12.47 6.11 17.83
CA ASP A 428 12.91 7.38 18.42
C ASP A 428 14.25 7.20 19.14
N GLU A 429 15.04 8.27 19.24
CA GLU A 429 16.41 8.21 19.78
C GLU A 429 16.47 7.67 21.22
N GLY A 430 15.51 8.04 22.06
CA GLY A 430 15.44 7.61 23.46
C GLY A 430 15.12 6.12 23.59
N GLY A 431 14.06 5.67 22.94
CA GLY A 431 13.63 4.27 22.94
C GLY A 431 14.66 3.35 22.30
N TYR A 432 15.23 3.75 21.17
CA TYR A 432 16.32 3.03 20.50
C TYR A 432 17.51 2.82 21.45
N ASN A 433 18.03 3.90 22.06
CA ASN A 433 19.16 3.82 22.98
C ASN A 433 18.84 2.96 24.21
N GLY A 434 17.62 3.03 24.73
CA GLY A 434 17.15 2.19 25.83
C GLY A 434 17.23 0.70 25.52
N TRP A 435 16.70 0.28 24.37
CA TRP A 435 16.73 -1.14 23.96
C TRP A 435 18.13 -1.62 23.60
N ILE A 436 18.94 -0.80 22.95
CA ILE A 436 20.33 -1.14 22.60
C ILE A 436 21.17 -1.32 23.86
N ASN A 437 21.03 -0.46 24.86
CA ASN A 437 21.76 -0.59 26.12
C ASN A 437 21.36 -1.88 26.86
N GLN A 438 20.08 -2.24 26.85
CA GLN A 438 19.60 -3.50 27.43
C GLN A 438 20.19 -4.73 26.72
N LEU A 439 20.18 -4.74 25.38
CA LEU A 439 20.78 -5.81 24.58
C LEU A 439 22.29 -5.93 24.83
N ASN A 440 23.00 -4.80 24.84
CA ASN A 440 24.46 -4.76 25.08
C ASN A 440 24.82 -5.14 26.52
N SER A 441 23.87 -5.03 27.45
CA SER A 441 24.00 -5.44 28.86
C SER A 441 23.50 -6.86 29.11
N GLY A 442 23.20 -7.64 28.07
CA GLY A 442 22.88 -9.07 28.16
C GLY A 442 21.39 -9.42 28.26
N THR A 443 20.49 -8.45 28.05
CA THR A 443 19.05 -8.75 27.90
C THR A 443 18.85 -9.55 26.61
N SER A 444 18.14 -10.69 26.68
CA SER A 444 17.90 -11.51 25.50
C SER A 444 17.02 -10.81 24.47
N ARG A 445 17.20 -11.14 23.18
CA ARG A 445 16.31 -10.65 22.10
C ARG A 445 14.85 -11.06 22.31
N TYR A 446 14.60 -12.21 22.94
CA TYR A 446 13.26 -12.61 23.36
C TYR A 446 12.69 -11.66 24.41
N ASN A 447 13.48 -11.26 25.40
CA ASN A 447 13.03 -10.30 26.42
C ASN A 447 12.77 -8.91 25.82
N VAL A 448 13.55 -8.49 24.82
CA VAL A 448 13.26 -7.28 24.05
C VAL A 448 11.98 -7.45 23.24
N LEU A 449 11.81 -8.56 22.49
CA LEU A 449 10.58 -8.86 21.76
C LEU A 449 9.35 -8.81 22.68
N ARG A 450 9.44 -9.43 23.87
CA ARG A 450 8.39 -9.38 24.89
C ARG A 450 8.06 -7.93 25.28
N GLY A 451 9.07 -7.08 25.44
CA GLY A 451 8.89 -5.65 25.69
C GLY A 451 8.05 -4.96 24.60
N PHE A 452 8.26 -5.32 23.33
CA PHE A 452 7.45 -4.80 22.21
C PHE A 452 6.06 -5.43 22.19
N THR A 453 5.93 -6.76 22.24
CA THR A 453 4.65 -7.46 22.10
C THR A 453 3.72 -7.30 23.30
N ASN A 454 4.26 -6.98 24.48
CA ASN A 454 3.45 -6.72 25.67
C ASN A 454 3.14 -5.23 25.85
N SER A 455 3.63 -4.36 24.97
CA SER A 455 3.36 -2.92 25.04
C SER A 455 1.91 -2.59 24.66
N GLU A 456 1.47 -1.40 25.07
CA GLU A 456 0.20 -0.83 24.63
C GLU A 456 0.21 -0.52 23.13
N GLU A 457 1.36 -0.09 22.60
CA GLU A 457 1.53 0.28 21.20
C GLU A 457 1.34 -0.92 20.25
N PHE A 458 1.90 -2.08 20.60
CA PHE A 458 1.60 -3.31 19.84
C PHE A 458 0.15 -3.76 20.04
N GLY A 459 -0.44 -3.52 21.21
CA GLY A 459 -1.87 -3.72 21.43
C GLY A 459 -2.73 -2.89 20.48
N ASN A 460 -2.39 -1.62 20.30
CA ASN A 460 -3.04 -0.73 19.34
C ASN A 460 -2.85 -1.21 17.89
N LEU A 461 -1.66 -1.70 17.54
CA LEU A 461 -1.42 -2.32 16.23
C LEU A 461 -2.28 -3.58 16.03
N CYS A 462 -2.34 -4.46 17.01
CA CYS A 462 -3.16 -5.68 16.95
C CYS A 462 -4.64 -5.34 16.81
N ASN A 463 -5.13 -4.35 17.54
CA ASN A 463 -6.49 -3.85 17.43
C ASN A 463 -6.78 -3.29 16.03
N ARG A 464 -5.83 -2.59 15.40
CA ARG A 464 -5.96 -2.11 14.00
C ARG A 464 -6.10 -3.25 13.00
N PHE A 465 -5.40 -4.37 13.22
CA PHE A 465 -5.49 -5.56 12.37
C PHE A 465 -6.57 -6.56 12.82
N GLY A 466 -7.33 -6.22 13.85
CA GLY A 466 -8.35 -7.07 14.44
C GLY A 466 -7.82 -8.32 15.16
N ILE A 467 -6.52 -8.50 15.34
CA ILE A 467 -5.98 -9.73 15.96
C ILE A 467 -5.94 -9.64 17.48
N THR A 468 -6.15 -10.78 18.16
CA THR A 468 -5.91 -10.87 19.61
C THR A 468 -4.42 -10.70 19.88
N ARG A 469 -4.02 -9.62 20.56
CA ARG A 469 -2.60 -9.32 20.87
C ARG A 469 -1.89 -10.50 21.53
N GLY A 470 -2.54 -11.08 22.55
CA GLY A 470 -1.89 -12.02 23.46
C GLY A 470 -0.80 -11.34 24.31
N SER A 471 0.07 -12.16 24.88
CA SER A 471 1.27 -11.71 25.59
C SER A 471 2.28 -12.84 25.61
N LEU A 472 3.56 -12.49 25.56
CA LEU A 472 4.62 -13.46 25.83
C LEU A 472 4.85 -13.51 27.35
N ALA A 473 4.86 -14.71 27.92
CA ALA A 473 5.08 -14.91 29.35
C ALA A 473 6.54 -14.68 29.73
N GLU A 474 6.75 -14.28 30.99
CA GLU A 474 8.06 -14.39 31.63
C GLU A 474 8.34 -15.87 31.92
N GLY A 475 9.30 -16.44 31.21
CA GLY A 475 9.82 -17.77 31.52
C GLY A 475 9.02 -18.98 31.02
N GLU A 476 8.07 -18.84 30.09
CA GLU A 476 7.53 -20.04 29.40
C GLU A 476 8.57 -20.59 28.43
N ASN A 477 9.20 -21.70 28.85
CA ASN A 477 10.17 -22.48 28.09
C ASN A 477 11.16 -21.60 27.33
N ASP A 478 11.97 -20.87 28.08
CA ASP A 478 13.21 -20.33 27.57
C ASP A 478 14.07 -21.52 27.11
N PRO A 479 14.33 -21.75 25.81
CA PRO A 479 15.67 -22.18 25.49
C PRO A 479 16.55 -20.97 25.86
N SER A 480 16.91 -20.87 27.15
CA SER A 480 18.18 -20.27 27.52
C SER A 480 19.21 -20.89 26.57
N PRO A 481 20.27 -20.18 26.13
CA PRO A 481 21.01 -20.38 24.85
C PRO A 481 21.61 -21.76 24.50
N ALA A 482 21.19 -22.85 25.13
CA ALA A 482 21.67 -24.21 25.03
C ALA A 482 20.92 -25.11 24.02
N GLN A 483 19.77 -24.74 23.44
CA GLN A 483 19.08 -25.59 22.45
C GLN A 483 18.34 -24.80 21.35
N GLN A 484 19.07 -24.04 20.54
CA GLN A 484 18.82 -24.03 19.10
C GLN A 484 20.13 -23.72 18.39
N PRO A 485 20.42 -24.43 17.29
CA PRO A 485 21.70 -24.36 16.63
C PRO A 485 21.91 -22.91 16.21
N ALA A 486 23.08 -22.35 16.50
CA ALA A 486 23.46 -21.18 15.78
C ALA A 486 23.41 -21.45 14.27
N THR A 487 23.44 -20.37 13.51
CA THR A 487 24.01 -20.29 12.16
C THR A 487 23.19 -20.86 11.02
N ASP A 488 22.94 -20.03 10.03
CA ASP A 488 24.01 -19.52 9.16
C ASP A 488 23.86 -18.02 8.89
N GLU A 489 24.74 -17.20 9.47
CA GLU A 489 25.81 -16.46 8.77
C GLU A 489 25.26 -15.41 7.77
N SER A 490 25.53 -14.14 8.07
CA SER A 490 25.83 -13.18 7.02
C SER A 490 27.01 -13.79 6.25
N LEU A 491 26.73 -14.55 5.18
CA LEU A 491 27.76 -15.26 4.44
C LEU A 491 28.78 -14.22 3.96
N LEU A 492 29.96 -14.20 4.61
CA LEU A 492 31.17 -13.73 3.98
C LEU A 492 31.21 -14.42 2.63
N ARG A 493 31.29 -13.66 1.54
CA ARG A 493 31.39 -14.30 0.22
C ARG A 493 32.81 -14.80 0.09
N VAL A 494 32.96 -16.08 0.42
CA VAL A 494 34.23 -16.81 0.36
C VAL A 494 34.31 -17.56 -0.96
N TYR A 495 35.35 -17.27 -1.73
CA TYR A 495 35.65 -17.95 -2.98
C TYR A 495 36.97 -18.70 -2.85
N SER A 496 37.00 -19.93 -3.35
CA SER A 496 38.15 -20.84 -3.25
C SER A 496 39.03 -20.84 -4.50
N ASP A 497 38.82 -19.90 -5.42
CA ASP A 497 39.65 -19.69 -6.59
C ASP A 497 41.05 -19.21 -6.17
N GLY A 498 41.98 -20.16 -6.04
CA GLY A 498 43.36 -19.92 -5.61
C GLY A 498 43.76 -20.58 -4.30
N VAL A 499 42.87 -21.37 -3.68
CA VAL A 499 43.16 -22.05 -2.41
C VAL A 499 44.23 -23.13 -2.57
N ASP A 500 45.23 -23.12 -1.69
CA ASP A 500 46.20 -24.20 -1.57
C ASP A 500 45.56 -25.37 -0.79
N ARG A 501 45.17 -26.41 -1.52
CA ARG A 501 44.58 -27.63 -0.95
C ARG A 501 45.46 -28.25 0.15
N ALA A 502 46.78 -28.17 0.06
CA ALA A 502 47.68 -28.76 1.06
C ALA A 502 47.60 -28.04 2.42
N GLN A 503 47.33 -26.73 2.42
CA GLN A 503 47.06 -25.98 3.64
C GLN A 503 45.74 -26.42 4.27
N ILE A 504 44.70 -26.68 3.46
CA ILE A 504 43.40 -27.17 3.96
C ILE A 504 43.53 -28.59 4.50
N VAL A 505 44.31 -29.47 3.85
CA VAL A 505 44.63 -30.80 4.38
C VAL A 505 45.25 -30.67 5.78
N SER A 506 46.29 -29.84 5.92
CA SER A 506 46.96 -29.62 7.21
C SER A 506 46.01 -29.05 8.26
N TYR A 507 45.11 -28.16 7.85
CA TYR A 507 44.09 -27.55 8.71
C TYR A 507 43.05 -28.59 9.21
N VAL A 508 42.55 -29.46 8.33
CA VAL A 508 41.62 -30.53 8.70
C VAL A 508 42.29 -31.54 9.63
N GLU A 509 43.51 -31.99 9.31
CA GLU A 509 44.25 -32.90 10.18
C GLU A 509 44.47 -32.32 11.58
N ARG A 510 44.73 -31.00 11.68
CA ARG A 510 44.83 -30.30 12.96
C ARG A 510 43.54 -30.45 13.77
N ILE A 511 42.38 -30.22 13.17
CA ILE A 511 41.08 -30.35 13.86
C ILE A 511 40.89 -31.78 14.39
N TYR A 512 41.17 -32.80 13.56
CA TYR A 512 41.11 -34.20 13.98
C TYR A 512 42.01 -34.50 15.17
N ARG A 513 43.30 -34.11 15.10
CA ARG A 513 44.26 -34.39 16.17
C ARG A 513 43.99 -33.60 17.44
N LYS A 514 43.70 -32.30 17.32
CA LYS A 514 43.58 -31.39 18.46
C LYS A 514 42.24 -31.51 19.16
N ILE A 515 41.15 -31.73 18.42
CA ILE A 515 39.79 -31.66 18.95
C ILE A 515 39.17 -33.06 19.04
N LEU A 516 39.25 -33.86 17.96
CA LEU A 516 38.72 -35.23 17.96
C LEU A 516 39.65 -36.25 18.64
N LYS A 517 40.92 -35.89 18.87
CA LYS A 517 41.95 -36.72 19.52
C LYS A 517 42.24 -38.03 18.76
N ARG A 518 42.20 -37.99 17.43
CA ARG A 518 42.56 -39.11 16.54
C ARG A 518 43.04 -38.58 15.19
N GLU A 519 43.62 -39.45 14.37
CA GLU A 519 43.88 -39.15 12.96
C GLU A 519 42.59 -39.31 12.11
N PRO A 520 42.45 -38.55 11.00
CA PRO A 520 41.42 -38.82 10.02
C PRO A 520 41.75 -40.08 9.21
N ASP A 521 40.71 -40.79 8.75
CA ASP A 521 40.86 -41.73 7.64
C ASP A 521 40.87 -40.98 6.29
N ASP A 522 41.37 -41.63 5.24
CA ASP A 522 41.54 -41.01 3.91
C ASP A 522 40.21 -40.48 3.33
N GLY A 523 39.08 -41.15 3.63
CA GLY A 523 37.75 -40.74 3.16
C GLY A 523 37.26 -39.49 3.87
N GLY A 524 37.33 -39.49 5.21
CA GLY A 524 36.97 -38.35 6.04
C GLY A 524 37.83 -37.12 5.75
N LEU A 525 39.15 -37.30 5.60
CA LEU A 525 40.07 -36.21 5.26
C LEU A 525 39.69 -35.54 3.94
N ASN A 526 39.49 -36.33 2.88
CA ASN A 526 39.12 -35.79 1.56
C ASN A 526 37.76 -35.09 1.60
N TYR A 527 36.76 -35.69 2.26
CA TYR A 527 35.43 -35.09 2.39
C TYR A 527 35.49 -33.71 3.05
N TRP A 528 36.17 -33.59 4.20
CA TRP A 528 36.21 -32.31 4.92
C TRP A 528 37.06 -31.25 4.23
N VAL A 529 38.11 -31.66 3.51
CA VAL A 529 38.88 -30.73 2.67
C VAL A 529 38.00 -30.17 1.57
N ASP A 530 37.24 -31.02 0.86
CA ASP A 530 36.33 -30.57 -0.19
C ASP A 530 35.17 -29.74 0.36
N ALA A 531 34.65 -30.10 1.53
CA ALA A 531 33.58 -29.36 2.22
C ALA A 531 34.03 -27.93 2.56
N ILE A 532 35.22 -27.75 3.13
CA ILE A 532 35.76 -26.42 3.49
C ILE A 532 36.10 -25.61 2.24
N MET A 533 36.65 -26.24 1.19
CA MET A 533 37.00 -25.52 -0.05
C MET A 533 35.77 -25.09 -0.85
N ASN A 534 34.74 -25.94 -0.94
CA ASN A 534 33.59 -25.71 -1.82
C ASN A 534 32.36 -25.17 -1.07
N GLY A 535 32.45 -25.08 0.25
CA GLY A 535 31.33 -24.73 1.11
C GLY A 535 30.23 -25.79 1.13
N GLN A 536 30.57 -27.05 0.90
CA GLN A 536 29.56 -28.11 0.85
C GLN A 536 29.24 -28.62 2.25
N SER A 537 27.95 -28.65 2.57
CA SER A 537 27.40 -29.26 3.77
C SER A 537 26.62 -30.53 3.43
N ALA A 538 26.31 -31.33 4.46
CA ALA A 538 25.48 -32.52 4.31
C ALA A 538 24.01 -32.21 3.89
N ASP A 539 23.55 -30.96 4.03
CA ASP A 539 22.20 -30.51 3.67
C ASP A 539 22.11 -29.83 2.29
N GLY A 540 23.23 -29.75 1.55
CA GLY A 540 23.27 -29.21 0.18
C GLY A 540 23.26 -27.68 0.11
N ILE A 541 23.36 -27.00 1.25
CA ILE A 541 23.49 -25.53 1.33
C ILE A 541 24.97 -25.15 1.22
N LYS A 542 25.26 -24.03 0.53
CA LYS A 542 26.62 -23.52 0.42
C LYS A 542 26.97 -22.68 1.64
N TYR A 543 27.94 -23.14 2.41
CA TYR A 543 28.37 -22.61 3.70
C TYR A 543 29.79 -22.05 3.65
N ASP A 544 30.10 -21.04 4.46
CA ASP A 544 31.48 -20.58 4.59
C ASP A 544 32.32 -21.58 5.44
N PRO A 545 33.67 -21.46 5.44
CA PRO A 545 34.53 -22.38 6.17
C PRO A 545 34.22 -22.49 7.67
N ALA A 546 33.88 -21.41 8.36
CA ALA A 546 33.57 -21.45 9.80
C ALA A 546 32.31 -22.26 10.06
N THR A 547 31.31 -22.13 9.19
CA THR A 547 30.10 -22.95 9.22
C THR A 547 30.36 -24.42 9.03
N VAL A 548 31.14 -24.78 8.02
CA VAL A 548 31.47 -26.17 7.76
C VAL A 548 32.16 -26.79 8.97
N ILE A 549 33.06 -26.04 9.62
CA ILE A 549 33.74 -26.49 10.83
C ILE A 549 32.76 -26.69 12.00
N ARG A 550 31.89 -25.70 12.23
CA ARG A 550 30.90 -25.74 13.30
C ARG A 550 29.91 -26.89 13.14
N THR A 551 29.27 -26.96 11.98
CA THR A 551 28.22 -27.95 11.69
C THR A 551 28.80 -29.35 11.52
N GLY A 552 30.01 -29.46 10.97
CA GLY A 552 30.68 -30.72 10.71
C GLY A 552 31.42 -31.32 11.89
N PHE A 553 32.21 -30.52 12.60
CA PHE A 553 33.05 -31.02 13.71
C PHE A 553 32.43 -30.75 15.06
N PHE A 554 32.11 -29.50 15.40
CA PHE A 554 31.64 -29.12 16.74
C PHE A 554 30.20 -29.58 17.05
N ARG A 555 29.38 -29.83 16.02
CA ARG A 555 28.05 -30.44 16.19
C ARG A 555 28.01 -31.94 15.99
N SER A 556 29.12 -32.57 15.60
CA SER A 556 29.18 -34.02 15.44
C SER A 556 28.84 -34.73 16.75
N ASP A 557 28.17 -35.88 16.63
CA ASP A 557 27.94 -36.75 17.78
C ASP A 557 29.26 -37.20 18.41
N GLU A 558 30.32 -37.33 17.60
CA GLU A 558 31.67 -37.64 18.06
C GLU A 558 32.23 -36.57 19.00
N TYR A 559 32.13 -35.28 18.64
CA TYR A 559 32.59 -34.20 19.51
C TYR A 559 31.72 -34.07 20.77
N LYS A 560 30.39 -34.13 20.61
CA LYS A 560 29.43 -34.07 21.73
C LYS A 560 29.69 -35.16 22.76
N ALA A 561 30.01 -36.38 22.32
CA ALA A 561 30.32 -37.50 23.21
C ALA A 561 31.55 -37.27 24.12
N LYS A 562 32.39 -36.26 23.84
CA LYS A 562 33.51 -35.89 24.71
C LYS A 562 33.10 -35.11 25.96
N ASN A 563 31.86 -34.63 26.04
CA ASN A 563 31.31 -33.90 27.20
C ASN A 563 32.23 -32.79 27.72
N ARG A 564 32.76 -31.96 26.81
CA ARG A 564 33.71 -30.89 27.14
C ARG A 564 33.06 -29.87 28.07
N SER A 565 33.80 -29.42 29.09
CA SER A 565 33.39 -28.24 29.86
C SER A 565 33.45 -26.97 29.02
N ARG A 566 32.85 -25.88 29.51
CA ARG A 566 32.87 -24.58 28.81
C ARG A 566 34.30 -24.08 28.53
N ASP A 567 35.18 -24.21 29.51
CA ASP A 567 36.58 -23.80 29.44
C ASP A 567 37.38 -24.62 28.42
N GLU A 568 37.12 -25.93 28.41
CA GLU A 568 37.68 -26.85 27.43
C GLU A 568 37.16 -26.60 26.02
N PHE A 569 35.87 -26.27 25.87
CA PHE A 569 35.27 -25.90 24.59
C PHE A 569 35.93 -24.63 24.03
N ILE A 570 36.11 -23.58 24.85
CA ILE A 570 36.81 -22.36 24.43
C ILE A 570 38.21 -22.70 23.91
N SER A 571 38.94 -23.52 24.67
CA SER A 571 40.29 -23.95 24.29
C SER A 571 40.29 -24.74 22.97
N ASP A 572 39.32 -25.64 22.78
CA ASP A 572 39.18 -26.42 21.55
C ASP A 572 38.88 -25.51 20.34
N VAL A 573 38.07 -24.46 20.48
CA VAL A 573 37.78 -23.49 19.40
C VAL A 573 39.04 -22.72 19.00
N TYR A 574 39.85 -22.26 19.97
CA TYR A 574 41.14 -21.61 19.68
C TYR A 574 42.12 -22.56 18.95
N LEU A 575 42.17 -23.83 19.34
CA LEU A 575 42.99 -24.82 18.66
C LEU A 575 42.51 -25.12 17.23
N ALA A 576 41.20 -25.17 16.99
CA ALA A 576 40.64 -25.33 15.65
C ALA A 576 40.99 -24.14 14.74
N PHE A 577 40.70 -22.93 15.21
CA PHE A 577 40.76 -21.74 14.37
C PHE A 577 42.18 -21.21 14.25
N PHE A 578 42.97 -21.23 15.32
CA PHE A 578 44.25 -20.51 15.40
C PHE A 578 45.47 -21.36 15.81
N ASP A 579 45.30 -22.65 16.10
CA ASP A 579 46.38 -23.57 16.54
C ASP A 579 47.20 -23.07 17.74
N ARG A 580 46.53 -22.40 18.67
CA ARG A 580 47.14 -21.90 19.90
C ARG A 580 46.16 -21.99 21.05
N ASP A 581 46.67 -21.93 22.26
CA ASP A 581 45.83 -21.72 23.43
C ASP A 581 45.34 -20.25 23.48
N PRO A 582 44.18 -19.99 24.10
CA PRO A 582 43.72 -18.63 24.35
C PRO A 582 44.69 -17.90 25.28
N ASP A 583 44.92 -16.61 25.01
CA ASP A 583 45.57 -15.73 25.99
C ASP A 583 44.61 -15.42 27.15
N GLY A 584 45.14 -14.89 28.26
CA GLY A 584 44.36 -14.67 29.47
C GLY A 584 43.16 -13.74 29.27
N ASP A 585 43.31 -12.71 28.42
CA ASP A 585 42.25 -11.73 28.17
C ASP A 585 41.17 -12.32 27.24
N GLY A 586 41.58 -13.00 26.17
CA GLY A 586 40.70 -13.68 25.24
C GLY A 586 39.92 -14.82 25.91
N PHE A 587 40.58 -15.60 26.77
CA PHE A 587 39.90 -16.64 27.55
C PHE A 587 38.84 -16.04 28.48
N SER A 588 39.22 -15.01 29.26
CA SER A 588 38.31 -14.32 30.18
C SER A 588 37.12 -13.70 29.45
N TYR A 589 37.37 -13.10 28.29
CA TYR A 589 36.34 -12.55 27.42
C TYR A 589 35.32 -13.61 27.02
N TRP A 590 35.76 -14.75 26.47
CA TRP A 590 34.84 -15.79 26.03
C TRP A 590 34.11 -16.47 27.18
N GLN A 591 34.76 -16.67 28.33
CA GLN A 591 34.08 -17.13 29.54
C GLN A 591 32.95 -16.19 29.94
N GLN A 592 33.21 -14.88 29.92
CA GLN A 592 32.20 -13.87 30.24
C GLN A 592 31.07 -13.84 29.21
N MET A 593 31.38 -13.89 27.91
CA MET A 593 30.36 -13.83 26.85
C MET A 593 29.47 -15.07 26.81
N LEU A 594 30.02 -16.25 27.06
CA LEU A 594 29.24 -17.49 27.17
C LEU A 594 28.47 -17.56 28.49
N ALA A 595 29.00 -17.01 29.60
CA ALA A 595 28.32 -16.98 30.89
C ALA A 595 27.16 -15.96 30.91
N SER A 596 27.32 -14.82 30.22
CA SER A 596 26.29 -13.78 30.12
C SER A 596 25.17 -14.11 29.12
N GLY A 597 25.35 -15.16 28.30
CA GLY A 597 24.43 -15.51 27.22
C GLY A 597 24.49 -14.57 26.01
N GLY A 598 25.45 -13.63 25.98
CA GLY A 598 25.69 -12.76 24.82
C GLY A 598 26.21 -13.51 23.59
N TYR A 599 26.86 -14.67 23.81
CA TYR A 599 27.17 -15.67 22.79
C TYR A 599 26.75 -17.05 23.30
N ASN A 600 26.41 -17.96 22.40
CA ASN A 600 26.42 -19.40 22.67
C ASN A 600 27.64 -20.02 21.96
N ASN A 601 27.89 -21.31 22.19
CA ASN A 601 29.01 -22.05 21.58
C ASN A 601 29.10 -21.87 20.06
N ASP A 602 27.97 -21.60 19.47
CA ASP A 602 27.64 -21.86 18.10
C ASP A 602 27.72 -20.50 17.34
N THR A 603 27.27 -19.39 17.97
CA THR A 603 27.56 -18.00 17.57
C THR A 603 29.00 -17.59 17.89
N MET A 604 29.63 -18.19 18.90
CA MET A 604 31.06 -18.02 19.16
C MET A 604 31.87 -18.51 17.96
N ILE A 605 31.58 -19.71 17.45
CA ILE A 605 32.30 -20.25 16.29
C ILE A 605 32.00 -19.45 15.02
N GLY A 606 30.74 -19.23 14.67
CA GLY A 606 30.38 -18.54 13.42
C GLY A 606 30.74 -17.06 13.42
N THR A 607 30.14 -16.29 14.33
CA THR A 607 30.30 -14.83 14.35
C THR A 607 31.56 -14.39 15.09
N GLY A 608 31.87 -15.02 16.22
CA GLY A 608 33.01 -14.64 17.06
C GLY A 608 34.36 -14.91 16.40
N PHE A 609 34.58 -16.17 15.99
CA PHE A 609 35.81 -16.62 15.37
C PHE A 609 35.74 -16.54 13.84
N GLY A 610 34.66 -17.03 13.24
CA GLY A 610 34.48 -17.08 11.79
C GLY A 610 34.49 -15.73 11.09
N HIS A 611 34.01 -14.67 11.74
CA HIS A 611 34.07 -13.30 11.21
C HIS A 611 35.20 -12.46 11.81
N SER A 612 36.07 -13.07 12.62
CA SER A 612 37.22 -12.37 13.17
C SER A 612 38.21 -12.00 12.07
N ARG A 613 38.86 -10.84 12.22
CA ARG A 613 39.96 -10.42 11.32
C ARG A 613 41.08 -11.46 11.28
N GLU A 614 41.32 -12.17 12.39
CA GLU A 614 42.36 -13.22 12.49
C GLU A 614 42.00 -14.43 11.61
N PHE A 615 40.75 -14.90 11.64
CA PHE A 615 40.32 -16.02 10.81
C PHE A 615 40.20 -15.62 9.33
N ILE A 616 39.70 -14.43 9.03
CA ILE A 616 39.69 -13.92 7.64
C ILE A 616 41.12 -13.81 7.09
N ALA A 617 42.09 -13.37 7.91
CA ALA A 617 43.50 -13.34 7.52
C ALA A 617 44.06 -14.76 7.30
N LEU A 618 43.65 -15.75 8.09
CA LEU A 618 44.02 -17.15 7.89
C LEU A 618 43.44 -17.71 6.58
N LEU A 619 42.17 -17.46 6.28
CA LEU A 619 41.56 -17.89 5.03
C LEU A 619 42.29 -17.26 3.83
N ARG A 620 42.59 -15.96 3.90
CA ARG A 620 43.37 -15.26 2.86
C ARG A 620 44.78 -15.85 2.71
N SER A 621 45.44 -16.27 3.79
CA SER A 621 46.78 -16.89 3.71
C SER A 621 46.76 -18.28 3.08
N TYR A 622 45.63 -18.98 3.14
CA TYR A 622 45.40 -20.25 2.44
C TYR A 622 44.94 -20.06 0.99
N GLY A 623 44.74 -18.82 0.53
CA GLY A 623 44.38 -18.50 -0.85
C GLY A 623 42.88 -18.30 -1.09
N PHE A 624 42.05 -18.21 -0.04
CA PHE A 624 40.65 -17.81 -0.21
C PHE A 624 40.53 -16.32 -0.52
N ARG A 625 39.63 -15.95 -1.44
CA ARG A 625 39.14 -14.58 -1.57
C ARG A 625 37.94 -14.41 -0.65
N VAL A 626 37.97 -13.38 0.19
CA VAL A 626 36.91 -13.07 1.18
C VAL A 626 36.43 -11.64 0.96
N GLU A 627 35.16 -11.49 0.56
CA GLU A 627 34.46 -10.21 0.49
C GLU A 627 33.66 -9.99 1.77
N GLU A 628 33.95 -8.87 2.45
CA GLU A 628 33.34 -8.45 3.73
C GLU A 628 32.06 -7.62 3.50
#